data_AF-A0A8J9Z6V1-F1
#
_entry.id   AF-A0A8J9Z6V1-F1
#
_cell.length_a   1.000
_cell.length_b   1.000
_cell.length_c   1.000
_cell.angle_alpha   90.00
_cell.angle_beta   90.00
_cell.angle_gamma   90.00
#
_symmetry.space_group_name_H-M   'P 1'
#
loop_
_entity.id
_entity.type
_entity.pdbx_description
1 polymer ?
#
loop_
_entity_poly.entity_id
_entity_poly.type
_entity_poly.pdbx_seq_one_letter_code
_entity_poly.pdbx_strand_id
1 'polypeptide(L)'
;MQALYQEKVEVDRAHIEKTSIIHHNSSARMEPSGEKKEGKTKALLEEGCQERSRQCQHLMARARSTWTLGGCYHDPISETDVRTTTWLVSGSAPHQKLAAIILNKRWLKTAHKFLRFRLTSHLESFQNHILMYASKRFAFSPDVYGARCLLAAIDYNRHKDRPVAKRKRDGEVMQHRSFQKKSDRWTYYNVKVPKDYSYIPELQSRIVAERIDSGRGMSRTQPMSENDPRRRGPLPRHPPPPTAQLVEQHRSRILLE
;
A
#
# COMPACT_ATOMS: atom_id res chain seq x y z
N MET A 1 13.94 -10.22 -22.54
CA MET A 1 13.89 -10.15 -21.06
C MET A 1 14.14 -8.74 -20.53
N GLN A 2 15.14 -8.00 -21.02
CA GLN A 2 15.36 -6.59 -20.64
C GLN A 2 14.23 -5.65 -21.10
N ALA A 3 13.77 -5.75 -22.35
CA ALA A 3 12.70 -4.89 -22.89
C ALA A 3 11.37 -4.97 -22.12
N LEU A 4 10.95 -6.17 -21.69
CA LEU A 4 9.74 -6.38 -20.88
C LEU A 4 9.88 -5.83 -19.43
N TYR A 5 11.12 -5.65 -18.97
CA TYR A 5 11.41 -5.05 -17.66
C TYR A 5 11.35 -3.53 -17.74
N GLN A 6 11.85 -2.93 -18.83
CA GLN A 6 11.70 -1.49 -19.09
C GLN A 6 10.24 -1.08 -19.26
N GLU A 7 9.44 -1.86 -20.00
CA GLU A 7 8.03 -1.55 -20.25
C GLU A 7 7.17 -1.57 -18.96
N LYS A 8 7.45 -2.49 -18.03
CA LYS A 8 6.80 -2.51 -16.71
C LYS A 8 7.12 -1.28 -15.86
N VAL A 9 8.38 -0.83 -15.87
CA VAL A 9 8.83 0.33 -15.09
C VAL A 9 8.17 1.62 -15.59
N GLU A 10 7.88 1.71 -16.89
CA GLU A 10 7.27 2.89 -17.50
C GLU A 10 5.76 2.97 -17.24
N VAL A 11 5.07 1.82 -17.25
CA VAL A 11 3.65 1.71 -16.91
C VAL A 11 3.40 2.06 -15.43
N ASP A 12 4.29 1.64 -14.53
CA ASP A 12 4.20 1.95 -13.10
C ASP A 12 4.43 3.45 -12.82
N ARG A 13 5.30 4.11 -13.59
CA ARG A 13 5.54 5.56 -13.49
C ARG A 13 4.32 6.38 -13.92
N ALA A 14 3.63 5.96 -14.98
CA ALA A 14 2.40 6.62 -15.46
C ALA A 14 1.21 6.48 -14.49
N HIS A 15 1.17 5.41 -13.67
CA HIS A 15 0.11 5.21 -12.68
C HIS A 15 0.29 6.10 -11.44
N ILE A 16 1.54 6.41 -11.08
CA ILE A 16 1.90 7.28 -9.95
C ILE A 16 1.59 8.75 -10.25
N GLU A 17 1.73 9.20 -11.50
CA GLU A 17 1.39 10.58 -11.88
C GLU A 17 -0.13 10.83 -11.92
N LYS A 18 -0.94 9.86 -12.35
CA LYS A 18 -2.40 10.00 -12.44
C LYS A 18 -3.10 10.07 -11.07
N THR A 19 -2.56 9.41 -10.05
CA THR A 19 -3.13 9.42 -8.69
C THR A 19 -2.87 10.74 -7.94
N SER A 20 -1.86 11.52 -8.36
CA SER A 20 -1.52 12.82 -7.78
C SER A 20 -2.49 13.95 -8.17
N ILE A 21 -3.18 13.83 -9.30
CA ILE A 21 -3.99 14.93 -9.88
C ILE A 21 -5.40 14.98 -9.26
N ILE A 22 -5.91 13.86 -8.75
CA ILE A 22 -7.30 13.76 -8.26
C ILE A 22 -7.51 14.46 -6.89
N HIS A 23 -6.44 14.72 -6.13
CA HIS A 23 -6.53 15.30 -4.78
C HIS A 23 -6.51 16.84 -4.71
N HIS A 24 -6.46 17.57 -5.84
CA HIS A 24 -6.27 19.04 -5.83
C HIS A 24 -7.51 19.91 -6.06
N ASN A 25 -8.67 19.35 -6.46
CA ASN A 25 -9.79 20.17 -6.96
C ASN A 25 -10.99 20.37 -6.02
N SER A 26 -10.93 20.02 -4.74
CA SER A 26 -12.12 20.01 -3.87
C SER A 26 -12.12 21.04 -2.72
N SER A 27 -11.48 22.21 -2.86
CA SER A 27 -11.50 23.21 -1.78
C SER A 27 -11.59 24.65 -2.29
N ALA A 28 -12.81 25.13 -2.53
CA ALA A 28 -13.11 26.55 -2.72
C ALA A 28 -14.33 27.00 -1.88
N ARG A 29 -14.17 28.18 -1.25
CA ARG A 29 -15.12 29.09 -0.58
C ARG A 29 -15.70 28.75 0.80
N MET A 30 -15.43 29.64 1.76
CA MET A 30 -16.41 30.47 2.49
C MET A 30 -15.66 31.41 3.47
N GLU A 31 -15.98 32.71 3.42
CA GLU A 31 -15.50 33.79 4.31
C GLU A 31 -16.25 33.79 5.67
N PRO A 32 -15.66 34.17 6.82
CA PRO A 32 -16.37 34.26 8.09
C PRO A 32 -16.52 35.70 8.63
N SER A 33 -17.73 36.05 9.07
CA SER A 33 -18.04 37.23 9.91
C SER A 33 -17.78 36.95 11.41
N GLY A 34 -17.41 38.00 12.16
CA GLY A 34 -17.05 38.00 13.60
C GLY A 34 -18.21 37.59 14.53
N GLU A 35 -18.08 37.51 15.87
CA GLU A 35 -17.28 38.30 16.81
C GLU A 35 -17.22 37.60 18.21
N LYS A 36 -16.17 37.94 18.98
CA LYS A 36 -16.11 38.15 20.45
C LYS A 36 -16.62 37.08 21.43
N LYS A 37 -15.71 36.21 21.91
CA LYS A 37 -15.68 35.66 23.30
C LYS A 37 -14.23 35.28 23.71
N GLU A 38 -13.34 36.27 23.83
CA GLU A 38 -11.89 36.03 23.99
C GLU A 38 -11.34 36.07 25.43
N GLY A 39 -12.15 36.41 26.43
CA GLY A 39 -11.68 36.59 27.82
C GLY A 39 -11.74 35.35 28.72
N LYS A 40 -12.86 34.61 28.70
CA LYS A 40 -13.09 33.46 29.62
C LYS A 40 -12.53 32.13 29.12
N THR A 41 -12.23 32.02 27.83
CA THR A 41 -11.75 30.77 27.20
C THR A 41 -10.27 30.51 27.42
N LYS A 42 -9.45 31.54 27.65
CA LYS A 42 -7.99 31.39 27.80
C LYS A 42 -7.58 30.69 29.11
N ALA A 43 -8.20 31.00 30.25
CA ALA A 43 -7.87 30.38 31.54
C ALA A 43 -8.25 28.88 31.59
N LEU A 44 -9.44 28.52 31.09
CA LEU A 44 -9.87 27.13 30.96
C LEU A 44 -9.06 26.33 29.92
N LEU A 45 -8.51 27.00 28.90
CA LEU A 45 -7.60 26.38 27.92
C LEU A 45 -6.21 26.11 28.53
N GLU A 46 -5.71 26.97 29.41
CA GLU A 46 -4.42 26.79 30.09
C GLU A 46 -4.46 25.66 31.12
N GLU A 47 -5.50 25.58 31.95
CA GLU A 47 -5.68 24.46 32.91
C GLU A 47 -5.88 23.14 32.17
N GLY A 48 -6.68 23.11 31.10
CA GLY A 48 -6.83 21.93 30.25
C GLY A 48 -5.57 21.58 29.45
N CYS A 49 -4.65 22.52 29.23
CA CYS A 49 -3.34 22.26 28.60
C CYS A 49 -2.38 21.61 29.61
N GLN A 50 -2.40 22.05 30.87
CA GLN A 50 -1.62 21.47 31.95
C GLN A 50 -2.09 20.05 32.31
N GLU A 51 -3.41 19.81 32.36
CA GLU A 51 -3.97 18.47 32.63
C GLU A 51 -3.64 17.47 31.49
N ARG A 52 -3.76 17.91 30.22
CA ARG A 52 -3.39 17.09 29.06
C ARG A 52 -1.88 16.86 28.95
N SER A 53 -1.07 17.84 29.37
CA SER A 53 0.39 17.68 29.49
C SER A 53 0.75 16.60 30.51
N ARG A 54 0.12 16.62 31.69
CA ARG A 54 0.29 15.58 32.73
C ARG A 54 -0.15 14.20 32.24
N GLN A 55 -1.25 14.12 31.49
CA GLN A 55 -1.73 12.85 30.92
C GLN A 55 -0.81 12.32 29.80
N CYS A 56 -0.24 13.19 28.96
CA CYS A 56 0.82 12.82 28.02
C CYS A 56 2.08 12.32 28.73
N GLN A 57 2.51 12.98 29.81
CA GLN A 57 3.68 12.57 30.59
C GLN A 57 3.48 11.18 31.23
N HIS A 58 2.27 10.88 31.72
CA HIS A 58 1.95 9.57 32.29
C HIS A 58 1.85 8.46 31.24
N LEU A 59 1.37 8.77 30.03
CA LEU A 59 1.38 7.85 28.88
C LEU A 59 2.79 7.53 28.37
N MET A 60 3.72 8.48 28.47
CA MET A 60 5.12 8.28 28.11
C MET A 60 5.90 7.46 29.15
N ALA A 61 5.46 7.44 30.43
CA ALA A 61 6.11 6.71 31.52
C ALA A 61 5.97 5.17 31.43
N ARG A 62 4.85 4.70 30.88
CA ARG A 62 4.52 3.25 30.85
C ARG A 62 4.90 2.56 29.55
N ALA A 63 5.41 3.31 28.58
CA ALA A 63 5.66 2.79 27.25
C ALA A 63 7.13 2.39 27.12
N ARG A 64 7.40 1.08 27.03
CA ARG A 64 8.38 0.62 26.04
C ARG A 64 7.81 1.03 24.70
N SER A 65 8.06 2.26 24.29
CA SER A 65 7.47 2.89 23.11
C SER A 65 8.13 2.35 21.86
N THR A 66 8.00 1.06 21.62
CA THR A 66 8.25 0.46 20.32
C THR A 66 6.99 0.67 19.48
N TRP A 67 7.05 1.56 18.50
CA TRP A 67 6.05 1.62 17.42
C TRP A 67 6.58 0.87 16.20
N THR A 68 5.71 0.68 15.20
CA THR A 68 5.96 -0.13 14.00
C THR A 68 7.17 0.27 13.16
N LEU A 69 7.76 1.45 13.40
CA LEU A 69 8.91 1.99 12.66
C LEU A 69 10.11 2.32 13.56
N GLY A 70 10.08 2.01 14.86
CA GLY A 70 11.18 2.30 15.77
C GLY A 70 10.80 2.33 17.24
N GLY A 71 11.80 2.55 18.09
CA GLY A 71 11.62 2.81 19.52
C GLY A 71 12.01 4.24 19.87
N CYS A 72 11.63 4.71 21.06
CA CYS A 72 12.29 5.88 21.63
C CYS A 72 13.78 5.61 21.84
N TYR A 73 14.64 6.58 21.47
CA TYR A 73 16.08 6.53 21.72
C TYR A 73 16.42 7.07 23.10
N HIS A 74 15.94 6.40 24.14
CA HIS A 74 16.34 6.66 25.51
C HIS A 74 16.31 5.37 26.31
N ASP A 75 17.14 5.30 27.35
CA ASP A 75 17.10 4.21 28.31
C ASP A 75 15.74 4.17 29.03
N PRO A 76 15.34 3.02 29.61
CA PRO A 76 14.08 2.92 30.34
C PRO A 76 14.00 4.00 31.42
N ILE A 77 13.08 4.95 31.27
CA ILE A 77 12.91 6.04 32.24
C ILE A 77 12.17 5.43 33.42
N SER A 78 12.75 5.52 34.63
CA SER A 78 12.08 5.02 35.83
C SER A 78 10.83 5.85 36.15
N GLU A 79 9.81 5.27 36.79
CA GLU A 79 8.58 5.99 37.16
C GLU A 79 8.84 7.23 38.04
N THR A 80 9.93 7.20 38.81
CA THR A 80 10.46 8.32 39.61
C THR A 80 11.14 9.39 38.76
N ASP A 81 11.88 9.00 37.73
CA ASP A 81 12.55 9.95 36.83
C ASP A 81 11.54 10.68 35.94
N VAL A 82 10.48 10.02 35.46
CA VAL A 82 9.48 10.69 34.59
C VAL A 82 8.84 11.91 35.26
N ARG A 83 8.66 11.86 36.59
CA ARG A 83 7.99 12.93 37.36
C ARG A 83 8.94 14.06 37.77
N THR A 84 10.25 13.81 37.78
CA THR A 84 11.27 14.75 38.24
C THR A 84 12.09 15.34 37.10
N THR A 85 12.15 14.66 35.95
CA THR A 85 12.94 15.13 34.80
C THR A 85 12.22 16.28 34.09
N THR A 86 12.76 17.48 34.21
CA THR A 86 12.31 18.65 33.44
C THR A 86 12.83 18.55 32.00
N TRP A 87 12.11 17.83 31.14
CA TRP A 87 12.51 17.58 29.73
C TRP A 87 12.75 18.85 28.91
N LEU A 88 12.05 19.93 29.24
CA LEU A 88 12.14 21.21 28.58
C LEU A 88 12.07 22.32 29.64
N VAL A 89 13.07 23.18 29.65
CA VAL A 89 13.06 24.38 30.51
C VAL A 89 12.03 25.36 29.95
N SER A 90 11.07 25.78 30.77
CA SER A 90 10.07 26.78 30.41
C SER A 90 10.73 28.06 29.92
N GLY A 91 10.28 28.57 28.78
CA GLY A 91 10.83 29.78 28.16
C GLY A 91 12.11 29.59 27.35
N SER A 92 12.74 28.39 27.37
CA SER A 92 13.87 28.08 26.49
C SER A 92 13.49 28.13 25.01
N ALA A 93 14.47 28.35 24.12
CA ALA A 93 14.22 28.37 22.67
C ALA A 93 13.56 27.08 22.13
N PRO A 94 13.93 25.86 22.59
CA PRO A 94 13.22 24.64 22.23
C PRO A 94 11.76 24.62 22.74
N HIS A 95 11.51 25.09 23.98
CA HIS A 95 10.15 25.19 24.53
C HIS A 95 9.29 26.16 23.72
N GLN A 96 9.82 27.32 23.34
CA GLN A 96 9.11 28.29 22.51
C GLN A 96 8.79 27.75 21.11
N LYS A 97 9.74 27.06 20.46
CA LYS A 97 9.50 26.40 19.17
C LYS A 97 8.43 25.31 19.28
N LEU A 98 8.49 24.48 20.32
CA LEU A 98 7.50 23.44 20.55
C LEU A 98 6.12 24.04 20.80
N ALA A 99 6.03 25.07 21.65
CA ALA A 99 4.80 25.80 21.91
C ALA A 99 4.21 26.42 20.63
N ALA A 100 5.05 27.02 19.78
CA ALA A 100 4.61 27.57 18.50
C ALA A 100 4.03 26.51 17.55
N ILE A 101 4.57 25.28 17.57
CA ILE A 101 4.07 24.16 16.78
C ILE A 101 2.76 23.62 17.35
N ILE A 102 2.73 23.30 18.65
CA ILE A 102 1.57 22.67 19.31
C ILE A 102 0.37 23.63 19.35
N LEU A 103 0.61 24.92 19.63
CA LEU A 103 -0.43 25.94 19.73
C LEU A 103 -0.81 26.55 18.36
N ASN A 104 -0.25 26.04 17.27
CA ASN A 104 -0.60 26.51 15.93
C ASN A 104 -2.08 26.20 15.64
N LYS A 105 -2.92 27.25 15.60
CA LYS A 105 -4.38 27.13 15.39
C LYS A 105 -4.72 26.39 14.08
N ARG A 106 -3.93 26.56 13.02
CA ARG A 106 -4.13 25.88 11.73
C ARG A 106 -3.84 24.39 11.86
N TRP A 107 -2.80 24.02 12.60
CA TRP A 107 -2.45 22.64 12.88
C TRP A 107 -3.47 21.98 13.81
N LEU A 108 -3.90 22.63 14.90
CA LEU A 108 -4.91 22.07 15.81
C LEU A 108 -6.24 21.76 15.11
N LYS A 109 -6.64 22.59 14.14
CA LYS A 109 -7.81 22.32 13.29
C LYS A 109 -7.65 21.06 12.43
N THR A 110 -6.43 20.65 12.08
CA THR A 110 -6.18 19.45 11.27
C THR A 110 -5.59 18.29 12.07
N ALA A 111 -5.18 18.50 13.32
CA ALA A 111 -4.53 17.51 14.18
C ALA A 111 -5.38 16.25 14.37
N HIS A 112 -6.70 16.39 14.51
CA HIS A 112 -7.62 15.27 14.60
C HIS A 112 -7.62 14.35 13.36
N LYS A 113 -7.21 14.86 12.18
CA LYS A 113 -7.02 14.07 10.96
C LYS A 113 -5.76 13.20 11.05
N PHE A 114 -4.73 13.70 11.73
CA PHE A 114 -3.45 13.01 11.91
C PHE A 114 -3.48 12.01 13.07
N LEU A 115 -4.27 12.23 14.13
CA LEU A 115 -4.35 11.31 15.27
C LEU A 115 -4.89 9.91 14.91
N ARG A 116 -5.48 9.74 13.73
CA ARG A 116 -5.81 8.43 13.14
C ARG A 116 -4.77 7.98 12.11
N PHE A 117 -3.48 8.20 12.35
CA PHE A 117 -2.39 7.54 11.63
C PHE A 117 -2.45 6.02 11.86
N ARG A 118 -3.41 5.35 11.22
CA ARG A 118 -3.24 3.96 10.82
C ARG A 118 -2.25 4.02 9.67
N LEU A 119 -1.05 3.52 9.90
CA LEU A 119 -0.11 3.22 8.82
C LEU A 119 -0.81 2.22 7.88
N THR A 120 -1.43 2.73 6.81
CA THR A 120 -2.09 1.92 5.78
C THR A 120 -1.09 1.29 4.84
N SER A 121 0.20 1.57 4.98
CA SER A 121 1.27 1.04 4.12
C SER A 121 1.23 -0.48 3.96
N HIS A 122 0.96 -1.22 5.05
CA HIS A 122 0.82 -2.67 5.00
C HIS A 122 -0.46 -3.10 4.26
N LEU A 123 -1.58 -2.41 4.49
CA LEU A 123 -2.85 -2.68 3.83
C LEU A 123 -2.77 -2.38 2.33
N GLU A 124 -2.16 -1.25 1.96
CA GLU A 124 -1.91 -0.85 0.58
C GLU A 124 -0.95 -1.81 -0.12
N SER A 125 0.10 -2.24 0.57
CA SER A 125 1.04 -3.25 0.06
C SER A 125 0.33 -4.59 -0.19
N PHE A 126 -0.55 -5.02 0.72
CA PHE A 126 -1.35 -6.22 0.53
C PHE A 126 -2.36 -6.06 -0.63
N GLN A 127 -3.05 -4.94 -0.71
CA GLN A 127 -3.99 -4.67 -1.80
C GLN A 127 -3.30 -4.68 -3.17
N ASN A 128 -2.11 -4.10 -3.27
CA ASN A 128 -1.28 -4.17 -4.48
C ASN A 128 -0.86 -5.61 -4.79
N HIS A 129 -0.60 -6.41 -3.77
CA HIS A 129 -0.26 -7.81 -3.93
C HIS A 129 -1.44 -8.64 -4.47
N ILE A 130 -2.67 -8.38 -4.01
CA ILE A 130 -3.89 -8.99 -4.57
C ILE A 130 -3.98 -8.73 -6.07
N LEU A 131 -3.66 -7.52 -6.54
CA LEU A 131 -3.73 -7.17 -7.96
C LEU A 131 -2.79 -8.00 -8.85
N MET A 132 -1.73 -8.58 -8.30
CA MET A 132 -0.85 -9.50 -9.03
C MET A 132 -1.54 -10.84 -9.34
N TYR A 133 -2.45 -11.29 -8.48
CA TYR A 133 -3.19 -12.55 -8.61
C TYR A 133 -4.57 -12.36 -9.25
N ALA A 134 -5.24 -11.26 -8.91
CA ALA A 134 -6.57 -10.88 -9.34
C ALA A 134 -6.54 -9.47 -9.94
N SER A 135 -5.95 -9.36 -11.13
CA SER A 135 -5.90 -8.10 -11.87
C SER A 135 -7.30 -7.61 -12.26
N LYS A 136 -7.55 -6.31 -12.11
CA LYS A 136 -8.82 -5.66 -12.47
C LYS A 136 -9.15 -5.71 -13.97
N ARG A 137 -8.18 -6.08 -14.81
CA ARG A 137 -8.34 -6.13 -16.28
C ARG A 137 -9.04 -7.40 -16.76
N PHE A 138 -9.18 -8.40 -15.91
CA PHE A 138 -9.81 -9.66 -16.25
C PHE A 138 -11.08 -9.86 -15.43
N ALA A 139 -12.11 -10.39 -16.08
CA ALA A 139 -13.31 -10.84 -15.39
C ALA A 139 -13.06 -12.23 -14.79
N PHE A 140 -13.37 -12.40 -13.52
CA PHE A 140 -13.29 -13.68 -12.81
C PHE A 140 -14.67 -14.02 -12.25
N SER A 141 -15.01 -15.30 -12.20
CA SER A 141 -16.17 -15.74 -11.41
C SER A 141 -15.90 -15.49 -9.92
N PRO A 142 -16.95 -15.34 -9.09
CA PRO A 142 -16.79 -15.09 -7.66
C PRO A 142 -15.87 -16.11 -6.95
N ASP A 143 -16.04 -17.40 -7.24
CA ASP A 143 -15.24 -18.46 -6.61
C ASP A 143 -13.76 -18.38 -7.01
N VAL A 144 -13.49 -18.11 -8.29
CA VAL A 144 -12.12 -17.98 -8.81
C VAL A 144 -11.44 -16.72 -8.27
N TYR A 145 -12.19 -15.62 -8.15
CA TYR A 145 -11.69 -14.40 -7.52
C TYR A 145 -11.35 -14.64 -6.04
N GLY A 146 -12.25 -15.30 -5.30
CA GLY A 146 -12.03 -15.68 -3.91
C GLY A 146 -10.77 -16.53 -3.73
N ALA A 147 -10.61 -17.58 -4.53
CA ALA A 147 -9.43 -18.45 -4.49
C ALA A 147 -8.13 -17.68 -4.79
N ARG A 148 -8.14 -16.76 -5.76
CA ARG A 148 -6.98 -15.91 -6.09
C ARG A 148 -6.61 -14.95 -4.95
N CYS A 149 -7.61 -14.35 -4.29
CA CYS A 149 -7.39 -13.50 -3.12
C CYS A 149 -6.78 -14.28 -1.95
N LEU A 150 -7.25 -15.52 -1.71
CA LEU A 150 -6.68 -16.41 -0.70
C LEU A 150 -5.22 -16.78 -1.02
N LEU A 151 -4.93 -17.12 -2.27
CA LEU A 151 -3.56 -17.42 -2.71
C LEU A 151 -2.63 -16.21 -2.51
N ALA A 152 -3.11 -15.00 -2.85
CA ALA A 152 -2.38 -13.77 -2.60
C ALA A 152 -2.16 -13.53 -1.09
N ALA A 153 -3.13 -13.86 -0.23
CA ALA A 153 -2.97 -13.76 1.22
C ALA A 153 -1.90 -14.72 1.75
N ILE A 154 -1.86 -15.96 1.26
CA ILE A 154 -0.84 -16.94 1.63
C ILE A 154 0.55 -16.44 1.19
N ASP A 155 0.72 -16.01 -0.07
CA ASP A 155 1.99 -15.49 -0.60
C ASP A 155 2.44 -14.23 0.16
N TYR A 156 1.52 -13.30 0.43
CA TYR A 156 1.83 -12.09 1.21
C TYR A 156 2.29 -12.44 2.61
N ASN A 157 1.54 -13.28 3.33
CA ASN A 157 1.84 -13.64 4.72
C ASN A 157 3.17 -14.36 4.84
N ARG A 158 3.51 -15.24 3.89
CA ARG A 158 4.82 -15.91 3.86
C ARG A 158 5.98 -14.94 3.66
N HIS A 159 5.74 -13.81 2.98
CA HIS A 159 6.79 -12.91 2.54
C HIS A 159 6.83 -11.54 3.23
N LYS A 160 5.87 -11.20 4.09
CA LYS A 160 5.75 -9.87 4.71
C LYS A 160 6.93 -9.56 5.64
N ASP A 161 7.30 -10.52 6.49
CA ASP A 161 8.32 -10.38 7.55
C ASP A 161 9.68 -10.96 7.14
N ARG A 162 9.96 -11.00 5.83
CA ARG A 162 11.26 -11.47 5.36
C ARG A 162 12.39 -10.67 5.99
N PRO A 163 13.45 -11.35 6.46
CA PRO A 163 14.60 -10.68 7.05
C PRO A 163 15.30 -9.82 6.00
N VAL A 164 16.06 -8.85 6.49
CA VAL A 164 16.92 -8.03 5.64
C VAL A 164 18.07 -8.89 5.12
N ALA A 165 18.36 -8.77 3.83
CA ALA A 165 19.42 -9.49 3.18
C ALA A 165 20.79 -9.00 3.68
N LYS A 166 21.67 -9.94 4.00
CA LYS A 166 23.05 -9.66 4.43
C LYS A 166 24.02 -9.97 3.30
N ARG A 167 25.07 -9.17 3.18
CA ARG A 167 26.13 -9.36 2.19
C ARG A 167 26.95 -10.61 2.56
N LYS A 168 27.24 -11.47 1.57
CA LYS A 168 27.92 -12.75 1.80
C LYS A 168 29.32 -12.63 2.41
N ARG A 169 30.04 -11.54 2.10
CA ARG A 169 31.43 -11.33 2.52
C ARG A 169 31.52 -10.83 3.96
N ASP A 170 30.77 -9.77 4.28
CA ASP A 170 31.02 -8.99 5.49
C ASP A 170 29.88 -9.12 6.52
N GLY A 171 28.80 -9.84 6.19
CA GLY A 171 27.61 -9.98 7.04
C GLY A 171 26.79 -8.68 7.17
N GLU A 172 27.23 -7.59 6.57
CA GLU A 172 26.57 -6.29 6.60
C GLU A 172 25.21 -6.30 5.91
N VAL A 173 24.32 -5.44 6.41
CA VAL A 173 22.97 -5.25 5.90
C VAL A 173 23.01 -4.65 4.49
N MET A 174 22.36 -5.29 3.52
CA MET A 174 22.28 -4.73 2.16
C MET A 174 21.29 -3.57 2.12
N GLN A 175 21.78 -2.42 1.65
CA GLN A 175 21.01 -1.18 1.52
C GLN A 175 21.02 -0.71 0.07
N HIS A 176 19.89 -0.19 -0.39
CA HIS A 176 19.75 0.44 -1.70
C HIS A 176 19.42 1.92 -1.53
N ARG A 177 20.06 2.77 -2.35
CA ARG A 177 19.82 4.23 -2.34
C ARG A 177 18.76 4.59 -3.37
N SER A 178 17.84 5.47 -3.01
CA SER A 178 16.79 5.97 -3.89
C SER A 178 16.69 7.48 -3.78
N PHE A 179 16.72 8.16 -4.92
CA PHE A 179 16.59 9.60 -4.98
C PHE A 179 15.13 10.00 -5.15
N GLN A 180 14.61 10.83 -4.23
CA GLN A 180 13.25 11.36 -4.31
C GLN A 180 13.25 12.72 -5.01
N LYS A 181 12.79 12.75 -6.27
CA LYS A 181 12.76 13.97 -7.09
C LYS A 181 11.95 15.13 -6.48
N LYS A 182 10.82 14.82 -5.82
CA LYS A 182 9.92 15.86 -5.26
C LYS A 182 10.52 16.59 -4.06
N SER A 183 11.34 15.90 -3.27
CA SER A 183 11.97 16.42 -2.05
C SER A 183 13.46 16.70 -2.24
N ASP A 184 13.99 16.50 -3.45
CA ASP A 184 15.40 16.63 -3.83
C ASP A 184 16.36 15.92 -2.84
N ARG A 185 15.91 14.78 -2.30
CA ARG A 185 16.60 14.11 -1.19
C ARG A 185 16.95 12.67 -1.52
N TRP A 186 18.17 12.29 -1.17
CA TRP A 186 18.59 10.89 -1.12
C TRP A 186 17.98 10.20 0.09
N THR A 187 17.34 9.07 -0.18
CA THR A 187 16.82 8.15 0.83
C THR A 187 17.46 6.78 0.63
N TYR A 188 17.36 5.91 1.63
CA TYR A 188 17.80 4.53 1.51
C TYR A 188 16.70 3.60 2.01
N TYR A 189 16.76 2.35 1.59
CA TYR A 189 15.93 1.28 2.14
C TYR A 189 16.71 -0.01 2.24
N ASN A 190 16.31 -0.84 3.20
CA ASN A 190 16.90 -2.15 3.45
C ASN A 190 16.38 -3.17 2.44
N VAL A 191 17.28 -3.89 1.77
CA VAL A 191 16.94 -4.92 0.79
C VAL A 191 16.56 -6.20 1.53
N LYS A 192 15.35 -6.72 1.33
CA LYS A 192 14.92 -8.00 1.95
C LYS A 192 15.49 -9.21 1.20
N VAL A 193 15.62 -10.34 1.89
CA VAL A 193 15.99 -11.63 1.30
C VAL A 193 15.04 -11.97 0.13
N PRO A 194 15.53 -12.64 -0.94
CA PRO A 194 14.67 -13.12 -2.04
C PRO A 194 13.44 -13.88 -1.54
N LYS A 195 12.38 -13.90 -2.35
CA LYS A 195 11.17 -14.68 -2.03
C LYS A 195 11.50 -16.17 -2.09
N ASP A 196 10.88 -16.93 -1.19
CA ASP A 196 11.00 -18.39 -1.15
C ASP A 196 9.63 -19.00 -1.46
N TYR A 197 9.62 -19.91 -2.43
CA TYR A 197 8.42 -20.56 -2.94
C TYR A 197 8.38 -22.05 -2.61
N SER A 198 9.16 -22.50 -1.62
CA SER A 198 9.21 -23.88 -1.12
C SER A 198 7.85 -24.47 -0.72
N TYR A 199 6.87 -23.64 -0.36
CA TYR A 199 5.53 -24.05 0.04
C TYR A 199 4.57 -24.33 -1.13
N ILE A 200 4.92 -23.91 -2.36
CA ILE A 200 4.04 -24.09 -3.52
C ILE A 200 3.84 -25.58 -3.86
N PRO A 201 4.88 -26.44 -3.93
CA PRO A 201 4.69 -27.86 -4.21
C PRO A 201 3.78 -28.55 -3.20
N GLU A 202 3.88 -28.20 -1.91
CA GLU A 202 3.02 -28.75 -0.84
C GLU A 202 1.56 -28.34 -1.03
N LEU A 203 1.31 -27.07 -1.39
CA LEU A 203 -0.05 -26.60 -1.73
C LEU A 203 -0.61 -27.37 -2.93
N GLN A 204 0.19 -27.54 -3.99
CA GLN A 204 -0.23 -28.28 -5.18
C GLN A 204 -0.54 -29.74 -4.86
N SER A 205 0.28 -30.42 -4.06
CA SER A 205 0.03 -31.80 -3.67
C SER A 205 -1.27 -31.94 -2.87
N ARG A 206 -1.55 -31.00 -1.96
CA ARG A 206 -2.80 -30.99 -1.18
C ARG A 206 -4.03 -30.77 -2.07
N ILE A 207 -3.96 -29.83 -3.01
CA ILE A 207 -5.05 -29.58 -3.97
C ILE A 207 -5.35 -30.84 -4.80
N VAL A 208 -4.31 -31.53 -5.25
CA VAL A 208 -4.47 -32.77 -6.03
C VAL A 208 -5.08 -33.88 -5.16
N ALA A 209 -4.60 -34.06 -3.93
CA ALA A 209 -5.14 -35.05 -3.00
C ALA A 209 -6.62 -34.79 -2.70
N GLU A 210 -6.98 -33.56 -2.30
CA GLU A 210 -8.38 -33.18 -2.08
C GLU A 210 -9.24 -33.40 -3.33
N ARG A 211 -8.68 -33.16 -4.52
CA ARG A 211 -9.41 -33.39 -5.77
C ARG A 211 -9.68 -34.87 -6.01
N ILE A 212 -8.72 -35.74 -5.76
CA ILE A 212 -8.87 -37.20 -5.88
C ILE A 212 -9.94 -37.69 -4.90
N ASP A 213 -9.88 -37.23 -3.65
CA ASP A 213 -10.80 -37.64 -2.59
C ASP A 213 -12.24 -37.10 -2.79
N SER A 214 -12.39 -36.01 -3.54
CA SER A 214 -13.70 -35.38 -3.76
C SER A 214 -14.69 -36.24 -4.54
N GLY A 215 -14.24 -37.31 -5.20
CA GLY A 215 -15.07 -38.16 -6.07
C GLY A 215 -15.63 -37.45 -7.32
N ARG A 216 -15.29 -36.16 -7.54
CA ARG A 216 -15.72 -35.37 -8.69
C ARG A 216 -14.69 -35.46 -9.81
N GLY A 217 -15.06 -36.10 -10.91
CA GLY A 217 -14.25 -36.13 -12.14
C GLY A 217 -13.91 -34.71 -12.65
N MET A 218 -12.85 -34.58 -13.45
CA MET A 218 -12.54 -33.32 -14.12
C MET A 218 -13.74 -32.84 -14.95
N SER A 219 -13.98 -31.53 -14.97
CA SER A 219 -15.00 -30.94 -15.83
C SER A 219 -14.73 -31.35 -17.27
N ARG A 220 -15.61 -32.16 -17.85
CA ARG A 220 -15.53 -32.54 -19.25
C ARG A 220 -16.18 -31.46 -20.10
N THR A 221 -15.53 -31.07 -21.18
CA THR A 221 -16.17 -30.27 -22.22
C THR A 221 -17.32 -31.09 -22.78
N GLN A 222 -18.55 -30.68 -22.45
CA GLN A 222 -19.74 -31.26 -23.05
C GLN A 222 -19.73 -30.83 -24.53
N PRO A 223 -19.83 -31.76 -25.49
CA PRO A 223 -20.04 -31.37 -26.87
C PRO A 223 -21.31 -30.52 -26.95
N MET A 224 -21.24 -29.45 -27.72
CA MET A 224 -22.42 -28.60 -27.92
C MET A 224 -23.54 -29.44 -28.53
N SER A 225 -24.78 -29.22 -28.11
CA SER A 225 -25.95 -29.87 -28.71
C SER A 225 -25.93 -29.70 -30.23
N GLU A 226 -26.43 -30.69 -30.97
CA GLU A 226 -26.48 -30.67 -32.43
C GLU A 226 -27.27 -29.46 -32.96
N ASN A 227 -28.27 -29.03 -32.20
CA ASN A 227 -29.11 -27.86 -32.50
C ASN A 227 -28.62 -26.55 -31.87
N ASP A 228 -27.43 -26.51 -31.25
CA ASP A 228 -26.92 -25.29 -30.64
C ASP A 228 -26.57 -24.25 -31.72
N PRO A 229 -27.19 -23.06 -31.74
CA PRO A 229 -26.97 -22.06 -32.79
C PRO A 229 -25.51 -21.61 -32.88
N ARG A 230 -24.72 -21.72 -31.79
CA ARG A 230 -23.29 -21.41 -31.78
C ARG A 230 -22.45 -22.40 -32.61
N ARG A 231 -22.95 -23.61 -32.90
CA ARG A 231 -22.28 -24.55 -33.84
C ARG A 231 -22.26 -24.03 -35.27
N ARG A 232 -23.20 -23.16 -35.64
CA ARG A 232 -23.29 -22.59 -36.99
C ARG A 232 -22.21 -21.54 -37.26
N GLY A 233 -21.42 -21.18 -36.24
CA GLY A 233 -20.36 -20.16 -36.34
C GLY A 233 -20.93 -18.78 -36.70
N PRO A 234 -20.06 -17.84 -37.09
CA PRO A 234 -20.49 -16.62 -37.75
C PRO A 234 -21.26 -16.99 -39.02
N LEU A 235 -22.47 -16.47 -39.20
CA LEU A 235 -23.30 -16.66 -40.40
C LEU A 235 -23.15 -15.42 -41.28
N PRO A 236 -22.13 -15.34 -42.16
CA PRO A 236 -21.97 -14.18 -43.02
C PRO A 236 -23.12 -14.12 -44.04
N ARG A 237 -23.59 -12.90 -44.35
CA ARG A 237 -24.61 -12.67 -45.39
C ARG A 237 -24.12 -13.00 -46.80
N HIS A 238 -22.80 -13.01 -47.01
CA HIS A 238 -22.16 -13.21 -48.30
C HIS A 238 -21.06 -14.25 -48.16
N PRO A 239 -20.76 -15.05 -49.21
CA PRO A 239 -19.66 -15.99 -49.17
C PRO A 239 -18.33 -15.25 -48.94
N PRO A 240 -17.36 -15.86 -48.24
CA PRO A 240 -16.05 -15.25 -48.07
C PRO A 240 -15.39 -15.08 -49.44
N PRO A 241 -14.77 -13.92 -49.72
CA PRO A 241 -13.98 -13.75 -50.93
C PRO A 241 -12.75 -14.69 -50.90
N PRO A 242 -12.14 -14.99 -52.05
CA PRO A 242 -10.95 -15.85 -52.13
C PRO A 242 -9.83 -15.37 -51.21
N THR A 243 -9.16 -16.30 -50.54
CA THR A 243 -8.07 -15.99 -49.59
C THR A 243 -6.98 -15.13 -50.21
N ALA A 244 -6.69 -15.29 -51.50
CA ALA A 244 -5.72 -14.47 -52.23
C ALA A 244 -6.07 -12.97 -52.20
N GLN A 245 -7.35 -12.62 -52.41
CA GLN A 245 -7.82 -11.23 -52.35
C GLN A 245 -7.75 -10.67 -50.92
N LEU A 246 -8.03 -11.50 -49.92
CA LEU A 246 -7.93 -11.10 -48.51
C LEU A 246 -6.47 -10.80 -48.11
N VAL A 247 -5.52 -11.59 -48.61
CA VAL A 247 -4.08 -11.38 -48.36
C VAL A 247 -3.58 -10.09 -49.03
N GLU A 248 -4.01 -9.81 -50.26
CA GLU A 248 -3.64 -8.60 -50.98
C GLU A 248 -4.23 -7.33 -50.32
N GLN A 249 -5.45 -7.41 -49.81
CA GLN A 249 -6.09 -6.33 -49.06
C GLN A 249 -5.52 -6.14 -47.66
N HIS A 250 -4.87 -7.17 -47.11
CA HIS A 250 -4.35 -7.15 -45.75
C HIS A 250 -3.10 -6.27 -45.65
N ARG A 251 -3.29 -5.01 -45.26
CA ARG A 251 -2.21 -4.06 -44.96
C ARG A 251 -1.86 -4.09 -43.47
N SER A 252 -0.77 -4.74 -43.10
CA SER A 252 -0.20 -4.62 -41.76
C SER A 252 0.59 -3.32 -41.62
N ARG A 253 0.56 -2.70 -40.43
CA ARG A 253 1.42 -1.54 -40.10
C ARG A 253 2.87 -1.93 -39.80
N ILE A 254 3.12 -3.23 -39.71
CA ILE A 254 4.43 -3.81 -39.41
C ILE A 254 4.86 -4.55 -40.67
N LEU A 255 5.96 -4.11 -41.28
CA LEU A 255 6.68 -4.86 -42.30
C LEU A 255 7.24 -6.12 -41.62
N LEU A 256 6.74 -7.28 -42.04
CA LEU A 256 7.41 -8.54 -41.75
C LEU A 256 8.49 -8.69 -42.83
N GLU A 257 9.74 -8.45 -42.46
CA GLU A 257 10.92 -8.86 -43.24
C GLU A 257 11.09 -10.38 -43.24
#